data_AF-A0A8H5HVG2-F1
#
_entry.id   AF-A0A8H5HVG2-F1
#
_cell.length_a   1.000
_cell.length_b   1.000
_cell.length_c   1.000
_cell.angle_alpha   90.00
_cell.angle_beta   90.00
_cell.angle_gamma   90.00
#
_symmetry.space_group_name_H-M   'P 1'
#
loop_
_entity.id
_entity.type
_entity.pdbx_description
1 polymer ?
#
loop_
_entity_poly.entity_id
_entity_poly.type
_entity_poly.pdbx_seq_one_letter_code
_entity_poly.pdbx_strand_id
1 'polypeptide(L)'
;MERADLETYQVQLSQVETALQAEPDNEELASLRTQLQELINLTKTAIAQAEEASSSKAEPSRKSSYQTPAIAWSAGDECMAKYSSDGAWYPARITSVGGSEQNRVYNVVFKGYNSTEQANPSDLKPLPTSHTNPASATKRKHESDEEKERKKKKNEKKLETRAAKAKEQNAKQATWQKFAKKSEKKGVHIAGVAGTSIFKTPDNPLGKVGVTGSGKGMTQVNSMGKHKFAPTGDDNS
;
A
#
# COMPACT_ATOMS: atom_id res chain seq x y z
N MET A 1 -13.65 12.06 19.86
CA MET A 1 -12.44 11.63 20.59
C MET A 1 -11.85 12.83 21.33
N GLU A 2 -11.65 13.95 20.63
CA GLU A 2 -10.99 15.15 21.16
C GLU A 2 -11.64 15.78 22.42
N ARG A 3 -12.97 15.65 22.62
CA ARG A 3 -13.62 16.12 23.87
C ARG A 3 -13.24 15.30 25.11
N ALA A 4 -13.08 13.98 24.97
CA ALA A 4 -12.66 13.11 26.08
C ALA A 4 -11.17 13.29 26.40
N ASP A 5 -10.37 13.54 25.36
CA ASP A 5 -8.94 13.85 25.52
C ASP A 5 -8.76 15.18 26.26
N LEU A 6 -9.60 16.20 25.96
CA LEU A 6 -9.60 17.48 26.67
C LEU A 6 -9.86 17.31 28.18
N GLU A 7 -10.85 16.52 28.58
CA GLU A 7 -11.13 16.25 30.00
C GLU A 7 -9.94 15.56 30.67
N THR A 8 -9.30 14.63 29.97
CA THR A 8 -8.11 13.92 30.48
C THR A 8 -6.95 14.89 30.73
N TYR A 9 -6.68 15.82 29.80
CA TYR A 9 -5.63 16.83 29.97
C TYR A 9 -5.95 17.81 31.10
N GLN A 10 -7.21 18.17 31.31
CA GLN A 10 -7.61 19.02 32.44
C GLN A 10 -7.36 18.33 33.79
N VAL A 11 -7.65 17.03 33.88
CA VAL A 11 -7.35 16.24 35.09
C VAL A 11 -5.84 16.17 35.35
N GLN A 12 -5.04 15.95 34.31
CA GLN A 12 -3.58 15.95 34.41
C GLN A 12 -3.04 17.32 34.87
N LEU A 13 -3.57 18.41 34.30
CA LEU A 13 -3.19 19.76 34.70
C LEU A 13 -3.49 20.01 36.19
N SER A 14 -4.67 19.60 36.67
CA SER A 14 -5.05 19.69 38.08
C SER A 14 -4.09 18.92 39.00
N GLN A 15 -3.66 17.71 38.59
CA GLN A 15 -2.70 16.92 39.36
C GLN A 15 -1.34 17.62 39.42
N VAL A 16 -0.87 18.18 38.31
CA VAL A 16 0.39 18.93 38.25
C VAL A 16 0.32 20.22 39.06
N GLU A 17 -0.80 20.95 39.05
CA GLU A 17 -0.99 22.15 39.87
C GLU A 17 -1.03 21.81 41.37
N THR A 18 -1.61 20.67 41.74
CA THR A 18 -1.58 20.17 43.12
C THR A 18 -0.15 19.82 43.55
N ALA A 19 0.62 19.17 42.67
CA ALA A 19 2.03 18.86 42.92
C ALA A 19 2.90 20.12 43.03
N LEU A 20 2.66 21.14 42.18
CA LEU A 20 3.31 22.45 42.27
C LEU A 20 2.97 23.20 43.57
N GLN A 21 1.77 23.00 44.12
CA GLN A 21 1.40 23.60 45.40
C GLN A 21 2.16 22.95 46.57
N ALA A 22 2.52 21.68 46.45
CA ALA A 22 3.38 20.98 47.42
C ALA A 22 4.87 21.30 47.22
N GLU A 23 5.31 21.48 45.97
CA GLU A 23 6.70 21.78 45.59
C GLU A 23 6.77 23.02 44.66
N PRO A 24 6.73 24.25 45.22
CA PRO A 24 6.65 25.48 44.42
C PRO A 24 7.91 25.78 43.59
N ASP A 25 9.08 25.31 44.01
CA ASP A 25 10.38 25.54 43.37
C ASP A 25 10.73 24.50 42.28
N ASN A 26 9.81 23.58 41.94
CA ASN A 26 10.06 22.56 40.93
C ASN A 26 9.82 23.11 39.50
N GLU A 27 10.89 23.55 38.83
CA GLU A 27 10.87 24.09 37.47
C GLU A 27 10.32 23.12 36.41
N GLU A 28 10.48 21.81 36.60
CA GLU A 28 9.98 20.80 35.65
C GLU A 28 8.46 20.73 35.68
N LEU A 29 7.85 20.79 36.86
CA LEU A 29 6.39 20.81 37.01
C LEU A 29 5.80 22.12 36.49
N ALA A 30 6.49 23.25 36.66
CA ALA A 30 6.07 24.55 36.12
C ALA A 30 6.08 24.54 34.57
N SER A 31 7.11 23.91 33.99
CA SER A 31 7.22 23.70 32.55
C SER A 31 6.11 22.78 32.03
N LEU A 32 5.85 21.67 32.72
CA LEU A 32 4.79 20.72 32.35
C LEU A 32 3.40 21.34 32.43
N ARG A 33 3.12 22.13 33.48
CA ARG A 33 1.87 22.89 33.61
C ARG A 33 1.65 23.79 32.39
N THR A 34 2.68 24.51 31.97
CA THR A 34 2.61 25.43 30.82
C THR A 34 2.34 24.66 29.52
N GLN A 35 3.03 23.55 29.30
CA GLN A 35 2.80 22.69 28.12
C GLN A 35 1.38 22.10 28.09
N LEU A 36 0.86 21.64 29.23
CA LEU A 36 -0.51 21.12 29.33
C LEU A 36 -1.56 22.21 29.06
N GLN A 37 -1.33 23.44 29.55
CA GLN A 37 -2.21 24.56 29.25
C GLN A 37 -2.25 24.89 27.75
N GLU A 38 -1.11 24.86 27.07
CA GLU A 38 -1.03 25.07 25.62
C GLU A 38 -1.75 23.96 24.85
N LEU A 39 -1.53 22.68 25.22
CA LEU A 39 -2.24 21.54 24.63
C LEU A 39 -3.75 21.64 24.80
N ILE A 40 -4.23 22.03 25.98
CA ILE A 40 -5.67 22.23 26.24
C ILE A 40 -6.21 23.35 25.36
N ASN A 41 -5.50 24.46 25.21
CA ASN A 41 -5.92 25.57 24.36
C ASN A 41 -6.00 25.15 22.88
N LEU A 42 -4.98 24.45 22.38
CA LEU A 42 -4.97 23.95 21.00
C LEU A 42 -6.08 22.92 20.74
N THR A 43 -6.37 22.07 21.73
CA THR A 43 -7.48 21.12 21.65
C THR A 43 -8.83 21.83 21.67
N LYS A 44 -9.00 22.86 22.51
CA LYS A 44 -10.22 23.71 22.54
C LYS A 44 -10.44 24.42 21.20
N THR A 45 -9.41 24.97 20.59
CA THR A 45 -9.53 25.65 19.29
C THR A 45 -9.88 24.66 18.18
N ALA A 46 -9.28 23.47 18.18
CA ALA A 46 -9.64 22.40 17.22
C ALA A 46 -11.11 21.96 17.37
N ILE A 47 -11.60 21.81 18.61
CA ILE A 47 -13.00 21.47 18.87
C ILE A 47 -13.93 22.59 18.38
N ALA A 48 -13.62 23.86 18.67
CA ALA A 48 -14.41 24.99 18.21
C ALA A 48 -14.45 25.09 16.67
N GLN A 49 -13.31 24.87 16.00
CA GLN A 49 -13.24 24.83 14.53
C GLN A 49 -14.05 23.67 13.95
N ALA A 50 -14.03 22.50 14.59
CA ALA A 50 -14.86 21.37 14.19
C ALA A 50 -16.36 21.65 14.38
N GLU A 51 -16.73 22.40 15.43
CA GLU A 51 -18.12 22.77 15.74
C GLU A 51 -18.66 23.86 14.79
N GLU A 52 -17.85 24.88 14.48
CA GLU A 52 -18.18 25.93 13.50
C GLU A 52 -18.29 25.39 12.07
N ALA A 53 -17.45 24.41 11.70
CA ALA A 53 -17.56 23.70 10.43
C ALA A 53 -18.82 22.82 10.33
N SER A 54 -19.40 22.43 11.48
CA SER A 54 -20.65 21.67 11.55
C SER A 54 -21.90 22.56 11.49
N SER A 55 -21.83 23.79 12.03
CA SER A 55 -22.99 24.70 12.14
C SER A 55 -23.21 25.62 10.93
N SER A 56 -22.27 25.71 9.98
CA SER A 56 -22.34 26.67 8.85
C SER A 56 -22.69 26.05 7.49
N LYS A 57 -23.45 24.95 7.45
CA LYS A 57 -23.99 24.40 6.19
C LYS A 57 -25.51 24.53 6.09
N ALA A 58 -25.97 25.77 5.91
CA ALA A 58 -27.24 26.08 5.27
C ALA A 58 -26.96 26.74 3.90
N GLU A 59 -27.46 26.08 2.85
CA GLU A 59 -27.20 26.22 1.39
C GLU A 59 -27.82 27.50 0.74
N PRO A 60 -27.64 27.84 -0.57
CA PRO A 60 -27.96 26.96 -1.72
C PRO A 60 -27.10 27.11 -3.01
N SER A 61 -26.82 26.00 -3.69
CA SER A 61 -26.98 25.88 -5.16
C SER A 61 -26.58 24.51 -5.72
N ARG A 62 -27.60 23.65 -5.83
CA ARG A 62 -27.89 22.76 -6.97
C ARG A 62 -26.77 21.79 -7.39
N LYS A 63 -26.84 20.56 -6.88
CA LYS A 63 -27.37 19.37 -7.61
C LYS A 63 -27.24 18.11 -6.75
N SER A 64 -28.42 17.56 -6.41
CA SER A 64 -28.68 16.14 -6.10
C SER A 64 -27.79 15.47 -5.03
N SER A 65 -27.94 15.89 -3.78
CA SER A 65 -27.58 15.09 -2.61
C SER A 65 -28.57 13.95 -2.42
N TYR A 66 -28.31 12.81 -3.05
CA TYR A 66 -28.80 11.54 -2.51
C TYR A 66 -28.06 11.33 -1.18
N GLN A 67 -28.77 11.50 -0.06
CA GLN A 67 -28.35 10.93 1.22
C GLN A 67 -28.11 9.44 0.98
N THR A 68 -26.83 9.09 0.86
CA THR A 68 -26.43 7.69 0.76
C THR A 68 -26.22 7.21 2.19
N PRO A 69 -26.73 6.04 2.58
CA PRO A 69 -26.36 5.42 3.85
C PRO A 69 -24.83 5.36 3.93
N ALA A 70 -24.24 5.34 5.12
CA ALA A 70 -22.81 5.11 5.28
C ALA A 70 -22.45 3.78 4.59
N ILE A 71 -22.01 3.87 3.32
CA ILE A 71 -21.68 2.71 2.51
C ILE A 71 -20.40 2.16 3.09
N ALA A 72 -20.50 0.99 3.73
CA ALA A 72 -19.34 0.22 4.10
C ALA A 72 -18.72 -0.33 2.80
N TRP A 73 -17.65 0.31 2.34
CA TRP A 73 -17.00 -0.08 1.11
C TRP A 73 -16.15 -1.35 1.29
N SER A 74 -16.11 -2.18 0.26
CA SER A 74 -15.30 -3.39 0.20
C SER A 74 -14.20 -3.30 -0.85
N ALA A 75 -13.14 -4.10 -0.66
CA ALA A 75 -12.10 -4.24 -1.66
C ALA A 75 -12.70 -4.76 -2.98
N GLY A 76 -12.46 -4.02 -4.05
CA GLY A 76 -12.96 -4.31 -5.39
C GLY A 76 -14.08 -3.39 -5.86
N ASP A 77 -14.72 -2.64 -4.96
CA ASP A 77 -15.83 -1.74 -5.29
C ASP A 77 -15.37 -0.54 -6.13
N GLU A 78 -16.25 -0.08 -7.02
CA GLU A 78 -16.03 1.13 -7.82
C GLU A 78 -16.63 2.35 -7.12
N CYS A 79 -15.83 3.39 -6.97
CA CYS A 79 -16.21 4.63 -6.29
C CYS A 79 -15.64 5.84 -7.02
N MET A 80 -16.12 7.04 -6.71
CA MET A 80 -15.44 8.29 -7.00
C MET A 80 -14.61 8.67 -5.79
N ALA A 81 -13.30 8.80 -5.95
CA ALA A 81 -12.40 9.23 -4.90
C ALA A 81 -11.89 10.66 -5.18
N LYS A 82 -11.69 11.44 -4.13
CA LYS A 82 -11.05 12.76 -4.22
C LYS A 82 -9.53 12.59 -4.35
N TYR A 83 -8.93 13.17 -5.38
CA TYR A 83 -7.48 13.12 -5.59
C TYR A 83 -6.77 14.18 -4.74
N SER A 84 -5.72 13.81 -4.02
CA SER A 84 -5.05 14.70 -3.07
C SER A 84 -4.37 15.91 -3.72
N SER A 85 -3.94 15.83 -4.98
CA SER A 85 -3.18 16.92 -5.61
C SER A 85 -4.04 18.09 -6.07
N ASP A 86 -5.25 17.83 -6.57
CA ASP A 86 -6.13 18.86 -7.14
C ASP A 86 -7.49 18.96 -6.41
N GLY A 87 -7.78 18.01 -5.51
CA GLY A 87 -9.04 17.94 -4.79
C GLY A 87 -10.24 17.57 -5.67
N ALA A 88 -10.01 17.15 -6.91
CA ALA A 88 -11.06 16.77 -7.85
C ALA A 88 -11.48 15.31 -7.69
N TRP A 89 -12.71 14.99 -8.12
CA TRP A 89 -13.28 13.66 -7.96
C TRP A 89 -13.06 12.82 -9.22
N TYR A 90 -12.37 11.70 -9.08
CA TYR A 90 -12.07 10.80 -10.19
C TYR A 90 -12.61 9.40 -9.94
N PRO A 91 -13.01 8.66 -11.00
CA PRO A 91 -13.35 7.26 -10.89
C PRO A 91 -12.16 6.45 -10.37
N ALA A 92 -12.40 5.68 -9.32
CA ALA A 92 -11.41 4.84 -8.66
C ALA A 92 -12.00 3.48 -8.29
N ARG A 93 -11.12 2.55 -7.95
CA ARG A 93 -11.46 1.24 -7.43
C ARG A 93 -10.76 1.01 -6.10
N ILE A 94 -11.49 0.52 -5.12
CA ILE A 94 -10.95 0.20 -3.81
C ILE A 94 -10.10 -1.06 -3.93
N THR A 95 -8.84 -1.00 -3.53
CA THR A 95 -7.90 -2.13 -3.59
C THR A 95 -7.83 -2.88 -2.28
N SER A 96 -7.82 -2.15 -1.16
CA SER A 96 -7.83 -2.73 0.18
C SER A 96 -8.53 -1.80 1.15
N VAL A 97 -8.99 -2.40 2.24
CA VAL A 97 -9.60 -1.66 3.32
C VAL A 97 -8.88 -1.99 4.61
N GLY A 98 -8.45 -0.95 5.33
CA GLY A 98 -7.72 -1.05 6.58
C GLY A 98 -8.26 -0.09 7.64
N GLY A 99 -7.51 0.02 8.74
CA GLY A 99 -7.90 0.80 9.91
C GLY A 99 -8.89 0.10 10.83
N SER A 100 -9.24 0.78 11.91
CA SER A 100 -10.28 0.34 12.86
C SER A 100 -11.68 0.71 12.36
N GLU A 101 -12.72 0.22 13.03
CA GLU A 101 -14.11 0.58 12.69
C GLU A 101 -14.37 2.08 12.89
N GLN A 102 -13.71 2.71 13.87
CA GLN A 102 -13.80 4.14 14.16
C GLN A 102 -12.90 5.00 13.26
N ASN A 103 -11.78 4.46 12.76
CA ASN A 103 -10.87 5.19 11.86
C ASN A 103 -10.58 4.33 10.62
N ARG A 104 -11.59 4.20 9.77
CA ARG A 104 -11.55 3.37 8.58
C ARG A 104 -10.74 4.06 7.49
N VAL A 105 -9.81 3.33 6.88
CA VAL A 105 -8.95 3.85 5.81
C VAL A 105 -9.09 2.97 4.57
N TYR A 106 -9.24 3.59 3.40
CA TYR A 106 -9.36 2.90 2.13
C TYR A 106 -8.14 3.16 1.26
N ASN A 107 -7.62 2.14 0.59
CA ASN A 107 -6.66 2.32 -0.49
C ASN A 107 -7.42 2.24 -1.81
N VAL A 108 -7.23 3.23 -2.67
CA VAL A 108 -7.90 3.34 -3.96
C VAL A 108 -6.90 3.46 -5.10
N VAL A 109 -7.26 2.96 -6.27
CA VAL A 109 -6.51 3.16 -7.51
C VAL A 109 -7.42 3.84 -8.51
N PHE A 110 -6.98 4.99 -9.03
CA PHE A 110 -7.71 5.76 -10.03
C PHE A 110 -7.72 5.05 -11.38
N LYS A 111 -8.84 5.11 -12.10
CA LYS A 111 -8.95 4.51 -13.44
C LYS A 111 -7.94 5.19 -14.38
N GLY A 112 -7.08 4.38 -15.01
CA GLY A 112 -6.02 4.87 -15.91
C GLY A 112 -4.66 5.07 -15.24
N TYR A 113 -4.60 4.95 -13.91
CA TYR A 113 -3.37 5.03 -13.13
C TYR A 113 -3.12 3.70 -12.41
N ASN A 114 -1.85 3.38 -12.14
CA ASN A 114 -1.47 2.24 -11.30
C ASN A 114 -1.01 2.67 -9.90
N SER A 115 -1.21 3.94 -9.55
CA SER A 115 -0.87 4.48 -8.23
C SER A 115 -1.99 4.20 -7.24
N THR A 116 -1.62 3.71 -6.07
CA THR A 116 -2.51 3.55 -4.91
C THR A 116 -2.46 4.80 -4.04
N GLU A 117 -3.62 5.34 -3.69
CA GLU A 117 -3.76 6.48 -2.81
C GLU A 117 -4.65 6.14 -1.61
N GLN A 118 -4.33 6.74 -0.47
CA GLN A 118 -5.09 6.56 0.76
C GLN A 118 -6.24 7.58 0.80
N ALA A 119 -7.46 7.09 1.00
CA ALA A 119 -8.67 7.89 1.07
C ALA A 119 -9.47 7.59 2.35
N ASN A 120 -10.05 8.63 2.93
CA ASN A 120 -10.97 8.53 4.06
C ASN A 120 -12.40 8.26 3.56
N PRO A 121 -13.31 7.78 4.43
CA PRO A 121 -14.71 7.54 4.05
C PRO A 121 -15.39 8.78 3.46
N SER A 122 -15.04 9.97 3.98
CA SER A 122 -15.56 11.26 3.52
C SER A 122 -15.10 11.67 2.12
N ASP A 123 -13.97 11.12 1.66
CA ASP A 123 -13.36 11.38 0.35
C ASP A 123 -13.79 10.35 -0.69
N LEU A 124 -14.75 9.47 -0.36
CA LEU A 124 -15.33 8.46 -1.24
C LEU A 124 -16.80 8.75 -1.51
N LYS A 125 -17.19 8.61 -2.78
CA LYS A 125 -18.57 8.73 -3.24
C LYS A 125 -18.96 7.53 -4.09
N PRO A 126 -20.24 7.14 -4.10
CA PRO A 126 -20.74 6.19 -5.06
C PRO A 126 -20.54 6.69 -6.48
N LEU A 127 -20.04 5.80 -7.34
CA LEU A 127 -19.98 6.06 -8.77
C LEU A 127 -21.43 6.13 -9.29
N PRO A 128 -21.86 7.22 -9.95
CA PRO A 128 -23.20 7.26 -10.53
C PRO A 128 -23.31 6.18 -11.61
N THR A 129 -24.50 5.58 -11.71
CA THR A 129 -24.80 4.46 -12.62
C THR A 129 -24.46 4.74 -14.08
N SER A 130 -24.35 6.01 -14.48
CA SER A 130 -23.96 6.43 -15.83
C SER A 130 -22.49 6.16 -16.20
N HIS A 131 -21.58 6.00 -15.23
CA HIS A 131 -20.17 5.63 -15.48
C HIS A 131 -19.91 4.13 -15.31
N THR A 132 -20.96 3.36 -14.99
CA THR A 132 -20.91 1.90 -15.05
C THR A 132 -21.17 1.49 -16.48
N ASN A 133 -20.23 0.74 -17.07
CA ASN A 133 -20.48 0.08 -18.34
C ASN A 133 -21.75 -0.79 -18.14
N PRO A 134 -22.82 -0.65 -18.94
CA PRO A 134 -24.15 -1.24 -18.64
C PRO A 134 -24.18 -2.78 -18.62
N ALA A 135 -23.03 -3.44 -18.72
CA ALA A 135 -22.87 -4.89 -18.60
C ALA A 135 -22.89 -5.43 -17.17
N SER A 136 -22.92 -4.60 -16.10
CA SER A 136 -22.81 -5.10 -14.72
C SER A 136 -23.89 -4.64 -13.72
N ALA A 137 -24.83 -3.76 -14.10
CA ALA A 137 -25.73 -3.13 -13.12
C ALA A 137 -27.18 -3.67 -13.03
N THR A 138 -27.64 -4.57 -13.92
CA THR A 138 -29.06 -5.04 -13.90
C THR A 138 -29.26 -6.46 -13.38
N LYS A 139 -28.45 -6.93 -12.42
CA LYS A 139 -28.74 -8.20 -11.71
C LYS A 139 -28.94 -7.99 -10.21
N ARG A 140 -30.03 -7.29 -9.87
CA ARG A 140 -30.71 -7.44 -8.57
C ARG A 140 -32.24 -7.50 -8.72
N LYS A 141 -32.74 -8.25 -9.70
CA LYS A 141 -34.02 -9.02 -9.65
C LYS A 141 -34.23 -9.78 -10.98
N HIS A 142 -34.59 -11.06 -10.88
CA HIS A 142 -34.87 -12.03 -11.96
C HIS A 142 -33.64 -12.61 -12.68
N GLU A 143 -33.16 -13.77 -12.22
CA GLU A 143 -32.12 -14.57 -12.86
C GLU A 143 -32.73 -15.89 -13.36
N SER A 144 -32.89 -16.03 -14.68
CA SER A 144 -33.27 -17.30 -15.32
C SER A 144 -32.08 -18.27 -15.28
N ASP A 145 -32.37 -19.55 -15.03
CA ASP A 145 -31.45 -20.67 -14.79
C ASP A 145 -30.32 -20.81 -15.85
N GLU A 146 -30.58 -20.40 -17.10
CA GLU A 146 -29.67 -20.55 -18.24
C GLU A 146 -28.38 -19.70 -18.19
N GLU A 147 -28.37 -18.56 -17.47
CA GLU A 147 -27.18 -17.70 -17.43
C GLU A 147 -26.17 -18.15 -16.35
N LYS A 148 -26.64 -18.87 -15.31
CA LYS A 148 -25.80 -19.47 -14.26
C LYS A 148 -24.93 -20.60 -14.83
N GLU A 149 -25.46 -21.39 -15.77
CA GLU A 149 -24.71 -22.46 -16.42
C GLU A 149 -23.60 -21.92 -17.34
N ARG A 150 -23.86 -20.88 -18.15
CA ARG A 150 -22.82 -20.29 -19.02
C ARG A 150 -21.68 -19.64 -18.22
N LYS A 151 -21.97 -19.04 -17.06
CA LYS A 151 -20.95 -18.48 -16.15
C LYS A 151 -20.16 -19.56 -15.41
N LYS A 152 -20.81 -20.65 -14.95
CA LYS A 152 -20.12 -21.82 -14.39
C LYS A 152 -19.18 -22.45 -15.42
N LYS A 153 -19.67 -22.71 -16.65
CA LYS A 153 -18.88 -23.32 -17.74
C LYS A 153 -17.68 -22.47 -18.17
N LYS A 154 -17.80 -21.13 -18.11
CA LYS A 154 -16.68 -20.20 -18.41
C LYS A 154 -15.67 -20.09 -17.26
N ASN A 155 -16.12 -20.19 -16.00
CA ASN A 155 -15.24 -20.16 -14.84
C ASN A 155 -14.50 -21.50 -14.65
N GLU A 156 -15.18 -22.61 -14.93
CA GLU A 156 -14.63 -23.96 -14.93
C GLU A 156 -13.56 -24.15 -16.01
N LYS A 157 -13.83 -23.74 -17.26
CA LYS A 157 -12.83 -23.76 -18.35
C LYS A 157 -11.59 -22.91 -18.03
N LYS A 158 -11.75 -21.81 -17.31
CA LYS A 158 -10.64 -20.93 -16.90
C LYS A 158 -9.85 -21.51 -15.73
N LEU A 159 -10.51 -22.19 -14.79
CA LEU A 159 -9.88 -22.92 -13.70
C LEU A 159 -9.09 -24.13 -14.22
N GLU A 160 -9.62 -24.85 -15.20
CA GLU A 160 -8.95 -26.00 -15.82
C GLU A 160 -7.70 -25.57 -16.60
N THR A 161 -7.78 -24.47 -17.36
CA THR A 161 -6.62 -23.90 -18.06
C THR A 161 -5.54 -23.42 -17.07
N ARG A 162 -5.94 -22.83 -15.94
CA ARG A 162 -5.01 -22.40 -14.88
C ARG A 162 -4.41 -23.59 -14.13
N ALA A 163 -5.19 -24.64 -13.87
CA ALA A 163 -4.74 -25.87 -13.24
C ALA A 163 -3.78 -26.65 -14.16
N ALA A 164 -4.02 -26.69 -15.47
CA ALA A 164 -3.10 -27.25 -16.45
C ALA A 164 -1.76 -26.50 -16.46
N LYS A 165 -1.81 -25.17 -16.46
CA LYS A 165 -0.59 -24.34 -16.38
C LYS A 165 0.15 -24.52 -15.04
N ALA A 166 -0.57 -24.70 -13.93
CA ALA A 166 0.04 -24.99 -12.62
C ALA A 166 0.68 -26.39 -12.56
N LYS A 167 0.06 -27.41 -13.15
CA LYS A 167 0.64 -28.76 -13.27
C LYS A 167 1.90 -28.75 -14.14
N GLU A 168 1.92 -27.99 -15.22
CA GLU A 168 3.10 -27.82 -16.07
C GLU A 168 4.27 -27.16 -15.31
N GLN A 169 3.98 -26.15 -14.47
CA GLN A 169 4.99 -25.53 -13.61
C GLN A 169 5.53 -26.50 -12.56
N ASN A 170 4.66 -27.29 -11.92
CA ASN A 170 5.09 -28.29 -10.95
C ASN A 170 5.94 -29.41 -11.61
N ALA A 171 5.61 -29.81 -12.85
CA ALA A 171 6.41 -30.75 -13.61
C ALA A 171 7.81 -30.19 -13.97
N LYS A 172 7.90 -28.90 -14.31
CA LYS A 172 9.18 -28.22 -14.55
C LYS A 172 10.02 -28.13 -13.27
N GLN A 173 9.40 -27.81 -12.13
CA GLN A 173 10.07 -27.83 -10.83
C GLN A 173 10.55 -29.23 -10.44
N ALA A 174 9.73 -30.27 -10.62
CA ALA A 174 10.13 -31.65 -10.36
C ALA A 174 11.29 -32.10 -11.27
N THR A 175 11.32 -31.63 -12.52
CA THR A 175 12.43 -31.90 -13.45
C THR A 175 13.72 -31.20 -13.01
N TRP A 176 13.64 -29.95 -12.53
CA TRP A 176 14.77 -29.22 -11.93
C TRP A 176 15.28 -29.88 -10.65
N GLN A 177 14.39 -30.33 -9.77
CA GLN A 177 14.75 -31.06 -8.55
C GLN A 177 15.47 -32.38 -8.87
N LYS A 178 15.03 -33.10 -9.91
CA LYS A 178 15.73 -34.31 -10.38
C LYS A 178 17.12 -33.99 -10.95
N PHE A 179 17.31 -32.86 -11.61
CA PHE A 179 18.62 -32.39 -12.07
C PHE A 179 19.54 -32.05 -10.88
N ALA A 180 19.05 -31.32 -9.89
CA ALA A 180 19.80 -30.97 -8.67
C ALA A 180 20.24 -32.21 -7.87
N LYS A 181 19.34 -33.18 -7.66
CA LYS A 181 19.70 -34.44 -6.98
C LYS A 181 20.70 -35.28 -7.77
N LYS A 182 20.68 -35.20 -9.10
CA LYS A 182 21.65 -35.91 -9.97
C LYS A 182 23.03 -35.26 -9.95
N SER A 183 23.13 -33.94 -9.78
CA SER A 183 24.42 -33.26 -9.61
C SER A 183 25.05 -33.54 -8.24
N GLU A 184 24.23 -33.65 -7.19
CA GLU A 184 24.67 -34.02 -5.84
C GLU A 184 25.29 -35.43 -5.81
N LYS A 185 24.66 -36.41 -6.47
CA LYS A 185 25.20 -37.77 -6.62
C LYS A 185 26.46 -37.86 -7.47
N LYS A 186 26.77 -36.84 -8.29
CA LYS A 186 28.01 -36.71 -9.07
C LYS A 186 29.05 -35.80 -8.40
N GLY A 187 28.80 -35.31 -7.17
CA GLY A 187 29.73 -34.46 -6.41
C GLY A 187 29.88 -33.03 -6.95
N VAL A 188 29.08 -32.62 -7.94
CA VAL A 188 29.15 -31.29 -8.54
C VAL A 188 28.21 -30.35 -7.79
N HIS A 189 28.79 -29.40 -7.05
CA HIS A 189 28.05 -28.46 -6.22
C HIS A 189 27.56 -27.28 -7.08
N ILE A 190 26.24 -27.13 -7.21
CA ILE A 190 25.61 -26.01 -7.94
C ILE A 190 25.41 -24.84 -6.98
N ALA A 191 26.02 -23.70 -7.30
CA ALA A 191 25.86 -22.46 -6.54
C ALA A 191 24.37 -22.04 -6.47
N GLY A 192 23.88 -21.80 -5.25
CA GLY A 192 22.49 -21.39 -4.97
C GLY A 192 21.59 -22.47 -4.36
N VAL A 193 21.94 -23.76 -4.45
CA VAL A 193 21.12 -24.85 -3.87
C VAL A 193 21.59 -25.26 -2.47
N ALA A 194 22.90 -25.17 -2.18
CA ALA A 194 23.50 -25.65 -0.94
C ALA A 194 23.38 -24.70 0.26
N GLY A 195 22.68 -23.56 0.15
CA GLY A 195 22.43 -22.64 1.27
C GLY A 195 23.65 -21.91 1.86
N THR A 196 24.86 -22.24 1.42
CA THR A 196 26.10 -21.53 1.80
C THR A 196 26.28 -20.31 0.90
N SER A 197 25.89 -19.14 1.41
CA SER A 197 26.10 -17.86 0.72
C SER A 197 27.60 -17.60 0.52
N ILE A 198 28.00 -17.25 -0.70
CA ILE A 198 29.36 -16.84 -1.08
C ILE A 198 29.85 -15.60 -0.30
N PHE A 199 28.94 -14.90 0.38
CA PHE A 199 29.20 -13.71 1.18
C PHE A 199 29.03 -13.95 2.70
N LYS A 200 28.90 -15.20 3.15
CA LYS A 200 28.77 -15.49 4.59
C LYS A 200 30.10 -15.20 5.31
N THR A 201 30.08 -14.27 6.25
CA THR A 201 31.24 -13.88 7.07
C THR A 201 31.71 -15.09 7.88
N PRO A 202 32.99 -15.48 7.82
CA PRO A 202 33.54 -16.53 8.66
C PRO A 202 33.57 -16.07 10.13
N ASP A 203 33.37 -17.00 11.06
CA ASP A 203 33.25 -16.77 12.51
C ASP A 203 34.57 -16.37 13.22
N ASN A 204 35.57 -15.95 12.45
CA ASN A 204 36.87 -15.53 12.94
C ASN A 204 36.93 -13.99 12.95
N PRO A 205 37.16 -13.33 14.10
CA PRO A 205 37.08 -11.87 14.23
C PRO A 205 38.12 -11.07 13.42
N LEU A 206 39.07 -11.71 12.74
CA LEU A 206 39.99 -11.09 11.77
C LEU A 206 39.72 -11.48 10.29
N GLY A 207 38.62 -12.17 10.00
CA GLY A 207 38.29 -12.64 8.65
C GLY A 207 37.87 -11.51 7.71
N LYS A 208 38.75 -11.08 6.81
CA LYS A 208 38.38 -10.14 5.72
C LYS A 208 37.37 -10.81 4.76
N VAL A 209 36.25 -10.12 4.52
CA VAL A 209 35.29 -10.49 3.46
C VAL A 209 35.93 -10.26 2.09
N GLY A 210 36.14 -11.34 1.36
CA GLY A 210 36.65 -11.32 -0.01
C GLY A 210 36.17 -12.57 -0.74
N VAL A 211 35.73 -12.41 -1.98
CA VAL A 211 35.40 -13.52 -2.90
C VAL A 211 36.71 -14.22 -3.28
N THR A 212 37.26 -15.02 -2.38
CA THR A 212 38.49 -15.77 -2.61
C THR A 212 38.33 -17.20 -2.07
N GLY A 213 37.49 -17.97 -2.75
CA GLY A 213 37.36 -19.42 -2.56
C GLY A 213 37.72 -20.24 -3.81
N SER A 214 37.93 -19.61 -4.96
CA SER A 214 38.54 -20.24 -6.13
C SER A 214 39.91 -19.60 -6.29
N GLY A 215 40.99 -20.39 -6.22
CA GLY A 215 42.38 -19.92 -6.28
C GLY A 215 42.80 -19.31 -7.63
N LYS A 216 41.93 -18.55 -8.29
CA LYS A 216 42.21 -17.70 -9.44
C LYS A 216 42.08 -16.25 -8.98
N GLY A 217 43.15 -15.46 -9.12
CA GLY A 217 43.11 -14.03 -8.90
C GLY A 217 42.06 -13.34 -9.78
N MET A 218 41.60 -12.16 -9.35
CA MET A 218 40.65 -11.31 -10.08
C MET A 218 41.07 -11.18 -11.55
N THR A 219 40.22 -11.61 -12.48
CA THR A 219 40.48 -11.44 -13.91
C THR A 219 40.56 -9.96 -14.24
N GLN A 220 41.71 -9.50 -14.74
CA GLN A 220 41.86 -8.12 -15.21
C GLN A 220 40.87 -7.89 -16.36
N VAL A 221 40.02 -6.89 -16.20
CA VAL A 221 39.12 -6.43 -17.26
C VAL A 221 39.99 -5.66 -18.26
N ASN A 222 40.21 -6.24 -19.44
CA ASN A 222 40.77 -5.49 -20.56
C ASN A 222 39.80 -4.37 -20.93
N SER A 223 40.24 -3.11 -20.82
CA SER A 223 39.48 -1.98 -21.32
C SER A 223 39.36 -2.09 -22.84
N MET A 224 38.11 -2.14 -23.34
CA MET A 224 37.86 -2.16 -24.77
C MET A 224 38.41 -0.88 -25.41
N GLY A 225 39.30 -1.06 -26.39
CA GLY A 225 39.86 0.04 -27.18
C GLY A 225 38.76 0.79 -27.94
N LYS A 226 38.91 2.12 -28.02
CA LYS A 226 38.00 3.03 -28.72
C LYS A 226 37.99 2.67 -30.21
N HIS A 227 36.83 2.39 -30.80
CA HIS A 227 36.69 2.16 -32.24
C HIS A 227 37.12 3.41 -33.01
N LYS A 228 38.14 3.28 -33.87
CA LYS A 228 38.47 4.29 -34.87
C LYS A 228 37.69 3.98 -36.14
N PHE A 229 36.74 4.84 -36.49
CA PHE A 229 36.11 4.83 -37.81
C PHE A 229 37.06 5.49 -38.80
N ALA A 230 37.48 4.75 -39.83
CA ALA A 230 38.04 5.36 -41.04
C ALA A 230 36.89 5.74 -41.96
N PRO A 231 36.87 6.96 -42.55
CA PRO A 231 35.92 7.27 -43.60
C PRO A 231 36.31 6.49 -44.86
N THR A 232 35.48 5.53 -45.25
CA THR A 232 35.46 5.00 -46.62
C THR A 232 35.05 6.14 -47.54
N GLY A 233 36.03 6.68 -48.27
CA GLY A 233 35.77 7.56 -49.41
C GLY A 233 35.26 6.71 -50.56
N ASP A 234 33.96 6.75 -50.78
CA ASP A 234 33.36 6.37 -52.07
C ASP A 234 33.52 7.56 -53.02
N ASP A 235 34.54 7.46 -53.86
CA ASP A 235 34.70 8.22 -55.10
C ASP A 235 33.71 7.64 -56.12
N ASN A 236 32.64 8.39 -56.40
CA ASN A 236 31.74 8.11 -57.50
C ASN A 236 31.50 9.42 -58.27
N SER A 237 32.34 9.67 -59.26
CA SER A 237 32.05 10.47 -60.46
C SER A 237 33.00 10.09 -61.59
#